data_AF-A0A5S5DQZ0-F1
#
_entry.id   AF-A0A5S5DQZ0-F1
#
_cell.length_a   1.000
_cell.length_b   1.000
_cell.length_c   1.000
_cell.angle_alpha   90.00
_cell.angle_beta   90.00
_cell.angle_gamma   90.00
#
_symmetry.space_group_name_H-M   'P 1'
#
loop_
_entity.id
_entity.type
_entity.pdbx_description
1 polymer ?
#
loop_
_entity_poly.entity_id
_entity_poly.type
_entity_poly.pdbx_seq_one_letter_code
_entity_poly.pdbx_strand_id
1 'polypeptide(L)'
;MSKAITGRGFKTIIGIFADMENNIDTRRYPIGKFQKPEIITTQTIARWIDSIESFPARLNKEVNGLTDRELAKRYRPEGWTIRQLVHHCADSHMNSFIRFKLTLTEETPTIKPYLEDLWTELPDASHLPIDSSLDVLKGLHRRWTALLKSLTEEDLKRQFIHPETNERISLETNIGIYAWHGDHHLAHIVHAKRSEELGSDIAT
;
A
#
# COMPACT_ATOMS: atom_id res chain seq x y z
N MET A 1 15.18 34.38 49.98
CA MET A 1 14.81 35.27 48.85
C MET A 1 15.70 34.95 47.66
N SER A 2 15.12 35.10 46.46
CA SER A 2 15.73 35.03 45.11
C SER A 2 15.72 33.68 44.38
N LYS A 3 15.07 33.76 43.22
CA LYS A 3 14.83 32.75 42.18
C LYS A 3 16.04 32.67 41.22
N ALA A 4 16.19 31.55 40.53
CA ALA A 4 16.58 31.56 39.13
C ALA A 4 16.01 30.32 38.42
N ILE A 5 15.09 30.57 37.49
CA ILE A 5 14.58 29.61 36.50
C ILE A 5 15.40 29.87 35.23
N THR A 6 16.17 28.89 34.79
CA THR A 6 16.77 28.81 33.44
C THR A 6 16.10 27.60 32.79
N GLY A 7 15.26 27.72 31.76
CA GLY A 7 15.54 28.25 30.43
C GLY A 7 15.04 27.19 29.45
N ARG A 8 13.72 27.14 29.19
CA ARG A 8 13.14 26.27 28.15
C ARG A 8 13.57 26.82 26.80
N GLY A 9 14.38 26.05 26.08
CA GLY A 9 14.75 26.34 24.70
C GLY A 9 13.51 26.34 23.80
N PHE A 10 13.23 27.49 23.20
CA PHE A 10 12.28 27.62 22.10
C PHE A 10 12.90 26.95 20.86
N LYS A 11 12.39 25.78 20.45
CA LYS A 11 12.58 25.31 19.06
C LYS A 11 11.71 26.19 18.16
N THR A 12 12.32 26.93 17.25
CA THR A 12 11.65 27.75 16.24
C THR A 12 10.88 26.84 15.27
N ILE A 13 9.77 27.34 14.72
CA ILE A 13 8.88 26.63 13.78
C ILE A 13 9.65 26.01 12.58
N ILE A 14 10.77 26.60 12.16
CA ILE A 14 11.64 26.10 11.09
C ILE A 14 12.29 24.74 11.45
N GLY A 15 12.59 24.49 12.73
CA GLY A 15 13.19 23.22 13.18
C GLY A 15 12.21 22.04 13.22
N ILE A 16 10.90 22.29 13.13
CA ILE A 16 9.88 21.24 13.08
C ILE A 16 9.69 20.73 11.63
N PHE A 17 9.92 21.59 10.64
CA PHE A 17 9.82 21.20 9.22
C PHE A 17 11.05 20.41 8.73
N ALA A 18 12.25 20.68 9.27
CA ALA A 18 13.46 19.94 8.92
C ALA A 18 13.51 18.50 9.50
N ASP A 19 12.85 18.25 10.65
CA ASP A 19 12.80 16.92 11.28
C ASP A 19 11.82 15.95 10.56
N MET A 20 10.93 16.45 9.70
CA MET A 20 10.02 15.59 8.90
C MET A 20 10.63 15.07 7.60
N GLU A 21 11.69 15.71 7.08
CA GLU A 21 12.33 15.27 5.85
C GLU A 21 13.18 14.01 6.03
N ASN A 22 13.62 13.68 7.25
CA ASN A 22 14.55 12.57 7.53
C ASN A 22 13.98 11.42 8.36
N ASN A 23 12.68 11.39 8.67
CA ASN A 23 12.13 10.26 9.40
C ASN A 23 11.83 9.07 8.46
N ILE A 24 12.65 8.03 8.51
CA ILE A 24 12.48 6.80 7.71
C ILE A 24 11.08 6.20 7.90
N ASP A 25 10.49 6.33 9.09
CA ASP A 25 9.17 5.79 9.39
C ASP A 25 8.04 6.55 8.67
N THR A 26 8.18 7.87 8.47
CA THR A 26 7.22 8.66 7.68
C THR A 26 7.30 8.34 6.19
N ARG A 27 8.49 8.03 5.68
CA ARG A 27 8.65 7.56 4.28
C ARG A 27 8.17 6.12 4.10
N ARG A 28 8.29 5.27 5.13
CA ARG A 28 7.75 3.90 5.12
C ARG A 28 6.23 3.90 5.16
N TYR A 29 5.61 4.73 6.01
CA TYR A 29 4.16 4.84 6.16
C TYR A 29 3.68 6.29 5.91
N PRO A 30 3.67 6.76 4.65
CA PRO A 30 3.36 8.16 4.32
C PRO A 30 1.93 8.59 4.67
N ILE A 31 1.02 7.61 4.82
CA ILE A 31 -0.37 7.83 5.25
C ILE A 31 -0.67 7.16 6.61
N GLY A 32 0.37 6.81 7.37
CA GLY A 32 0.25 5.98 8.58
C GLY A 32 -0.06 4.51 8.27
N LYS A 33 -0.18 3.69 9.33
CA LYS A 33 -0.57 2.28 9.26
C LYS A 33 -2.09 2.14 9.23
N PHE A 34 -2.60 1.06 8.64
CA PHE A 34 -4.02 0.74 8.69
C PHE A 34 -4.52 0.74 10.15
N GLN A 35 -5.58 1.51 10.41
CA GLN A 35 -6.27 1.55 11.70
C GLN A 35 -7.65 0.94 11.51
N LYS A 36 -7.87 -0.26 12.07
CA LYS A 36 -9.18 -0.90 12.05
C LYS A 36 -10.15 -0.12 12.96
N PRO A 37 -11.29 0.39 12.44
CA PRO A 37 -12.31 1.00 13.30
C PRO A 37 -12.91 -0.03 14.27
N GLU A 38 -13.31 0.41 15.46
CA GLU A 38 -14.03 -0.44 16.42
C GLU A 38 -15.33 -1.00 15.82
N ILE A 39 -16.04 -0.17 15.04
CA ILE A 39 -17.26 -0.54 14.35
C ILE A 39 -17.07 -0.33 12.85
N ILE A 40 -17.15 -1.41 12.08
CA ILE A 40 -17.15 -1.35 10.61
C ILE A 40 -18.60 -1.25 10.14
N THR A 41 -18.98 -0.08 9.64
CA THR A 41 -20.32 0.20 9.11
C THR A 41 -20.41 -0.11 7.62
N THR A 42 -21.63 -0.35 7.11
CA THR A 42 -21.89 -0.51 5.67
C THR A 42 -21.38 0.68 4.84
N GLN A 43 -21.50 1.90 5.38
CA GLN A 43 -20.96 3.11 4.73
C GLN A 43 -19.43 3.10 4.68
N THR A 44 -18.77 2.57 5.70
CA THR A 44 -17.30 2.42 5.70
C THR A 44 -16.86 1.38 4.69
N ILE A 45 -17.55 0.23 4.63
CA ILE A 45 -17.29 -0.81 3.62
C ILE A 45 -17.49 -0.26 2.21
N ALA A 46 -18.59 0.45 1.94
CA ALA A 46 -18.85 1.06 0.65
C ALA A 46 -17.71 2.00 0.21
N ARG A 47 -17.24 2.89 1.10
CA ARG A 47 -16.10 3.78 0.81
C ARG A 47 -14.81 3.01 0.52
N TRP A 48 -14.53 1.93 1.26
CA TRP A 48 -13.36 1.11 0.99
C TRP A 48 -13.46 0.39 -0.36
N ILE A 49 -14.65 -0.11 -0.72
CA ILE A 49 -14.89 -0.70 -2.04
C ILE A 49 -14.68 0.33 -3.14
N ASP A 50 -15.15 1.58 -2.97
CA ASP A 50 -14.93 2.67 -3.93
C ASP A 50 -13.44 3.02 -4.08
N SER A 51 -12.68 3.02 -2.98
CA SER A 51 -11.21 3.18 -3.02
C SER A 51 -10.55 2.06 -3.83
N ILE A 52 -10.94 0.79 -3.60
CA ILE A 52 -10.43 -0.36 -4.36
C ILE A 52 -10.82 -0.24 -5.84
N GLU A 53 -12.07 0.14 -6.14
CA GLU A 53 -12.55 0.25 -7.53
C GLU A 53 -11.84 1.34 -8.32
N SER A 54 -11.59 2.48 -7.70
CA SER A 54 -10.92 3.61 -8.34
C SER A 54 -9.39 3.47 -8.42
N PHE A 55 -8.79 2.55 -7.66
CA PHE A 55 -7.34 2.41 -7.54
C PHE A 55 -6.61 2.25 -8.89
N PRO A 56 -6.99 1.36 -9.83
CA PRO A 56 -6.26 1.20 -11.08
C PRO A 56 -6.22 2.49 -11.92
N ALA A 57 -7.33 3.25 -11.95
CA ALA A 57 -7.40 4.51 -12.68
C ALA A 57 -6.52 5.59 -12.03
N ARG A 58 -6.52 5.65 -10.68
CA ARG A 58 -5.67 6.56 -9.90
C ARG A 58 -4.18 6.23 -10.09
N LEU A 59 -3.83 4.94 -10.06
CA LEU A 59 -2.47 4.47 -10.31
C LEU A 59 -2.01 4.84 -11.71
N ASN A 60 -2.81 4.51 -12.73
CA ASN A 60 -2.50 4.85 -14.12
C ASN A 60 -2.28 6.35 -14.29
N LYS A 61 -3.11 7.20 -13.66
CA LYS A 61 -2.92 8.65 -13.71
C LYS A 61 -1.56 9.09 -13.16
N GLU A 62 -1.04 8.42 -12.13
CA GLU A 62 0.25 8.77 -11.54
C GLU A 62 1.45 8.29 -12.35
N VAL A 63 1.33 7.18 -13.07
CA VAL A 63 2.48 6.55 -13.76
C VAL A 63 2.46 6.68 -15.28
N ASN A 64 1.33 7.07 -15.87
CA ASN A 64 1.20 7.24 -17.31
C ASN A 64 2.15 8.34 -17.82
N GLY A 65 2.91 8.01 -18.86
CA GLY A 65 3.89 8.93 -19.46
C GLY A 65 5.23 9.05 -18.72
N LEU A 66 5.42 8.32 -17.61
CA LEU A 66 6.75 8.24 -16.97
C LEU A 66 7.73 7.50 -17.88
N THR A 67 8.93 8.05 -18.00
CA THR A 67 10.07 7.42 -18.68
C THR A 67 10.65 6.27 -17.87
N ASP A 68 11.45 5.39 -18.49
CA ASP A 68 12.13 4.31 -17.76
C ASP A 68 13.02 4.82 -16.62
N ARG A 69 13.67 5.98 -16.83
CA ARG A 69 14.47 6.65 -15.79
C ARG A 69 13.60 7.08 -14.59
N GLU A 70 12.41 7.63 -14.85
CA GLU A 70 11.50 8.02 -13.77
C GLU A 70 10.90 6.80 -13.06
N LEU A 71 10.58 5.75 -13.81
CA LEU A 71 10.10 4.49 -13.25
C LEU A 71 11.15 3.80 -12.35
N ALA A 72 12.44 4.07 -12.57
CA ALA A 72 13.54 3.60 -11.74
C ALA A 72 13.75 4.39 -10.44
N LYS A 73 13.03 5.51 -10.22
CA LYS A 73 13.14 6.28 -8.96
C LYS A 73 12.60 5.47 -7.78
N ARG A 74 13.30 5.54 -6.64
CA ARG A 74 12.92 4.90 -5.38
C ARG A 74 12.17 5.87 -4.47
N TYR A 75 11.18 5.39 -3.73
CA TYR A 75 10.41 6.23 -2.79
C TYR A 75 11.14 6.52 -1.47
N ARG A 76 12.17 5.73 -1.15
CA ARG A 76 13.11 5.94 -0.03
C ARG A 76 14.44 5.24 -0.33
N PRO A 77 15.54 5.56 0.39
CA PRO A 77 16.77 4.75 0.36
C PRO A 77 16.46 3.28 0.64
N GLU A 78 17.04 2.37 -0.14
CA GLU A 78 16.78 0.91 -0.10
C GLU A 78 15.30 0.51 -0.29
N GLY A 79 14.42 1.44 -0.68
CA GLY A 79 13.02 1.17 -1.01
C GLY A 79 12.84 0.77 -2.46
N TRP A 80 11.69 0.18 -2.79
CA TRP A 80 11.35 -0.19 -4.17
C TRP A 80 11.30 0.99 -5.14
N THR A 81 11.55 0.69 -6.41
CA THR A 81 11.32 1.63 -7.52
C THR A 81 9.81 1.82 -7.79
N ILE A 82 9.43 2.85 -8.53
CA ILE A 82 8.04 3.01 -9.00
C ILE A 82 7.60 1.77 -9.81
N ARG A 83 8.49 1.24 -10.68
CA ARG A 83 8.21 0.02 -11.44
C ARG A 83 7.86 -1.16 -10.54
N GLN A 84 8.72 -1.47 -9.58
CA GLN A 84 8.51 -2.55 -8.61
C GLN A 84 7.22 -2.34 -7.80
N LEU A 85 6.90 -1.10 -7.39
CA LEU A 85 5.66 -0.78 -6.70
C LEU A 85 4.41 -1.09 -7.55
N VAL A 86 4.43 -0.77 -8.84
CA VAL A 86 3.30 -1.07 -9.75
C VAL A 86 3.12 -2.58 -9.90
N HIS A 87 4.19 -3.33 -10.09
CA HIS A 87 4.12 -4.80 -10.20
C HIS A 87 3.66 -5.44 -8.89
N HIS A 88 4.21 -5.02 -7.75
CA HIS A 88 3.77 -5.46 -6.42
C HIS A 88 2.29 -5.22 -6.19
N CYS A 89 1.74 -4.08 -6.62
CA CYS A 89 0.31 -3.83 -6.50
C CYS A 89 -0.52 -4.89 -7.24
N ALA A 90 -0.10 -5.30 -8.44
CA ALA A 90 -0.77 -6.38 -9.17
C ALA A 90 -0.69 -7.71 -8.41
N ASP A 91 0.50 -8.10 -7.96
CA ASP A 91 0.73 -9.37 -7.25
C ASP A 91 -0.03 -9.44 -5.92
N SER A 92 0.08 -8.40 -5.11
CA SER A 92 -0.59 -8.29 -3.80
C SER A 92 -2.10 -8.35 -3.95
N HIS A 93 -2.66 -7.64 -4.94
CA HIS A 93 -4.10 -7.59 -5.14
C HIS A 93 -4.62 -8.91 -5.74
N MET A 94 -3.85 -9.60 -6.59
CA MET A 94 -4.18 -10.95 -7.07
C MET A 94 -4.23 -11.95 -5.91
N ASN A 95 -3.22 -11.92 -5.04
CA ASN A 95 -3.20 -12.73 -3.83
C ASN A 95 -4.42 -12.46 -2.95
N SER A 96 -4.78 -11.19 -2.74
CA SER A 96 -5.99 -10.84 -1.99
C SER A 96 -7.26 -11.40 -2.62
N PHE A 97 -7.45 -11.19 -3.92
CA PHE A 97 -8.62 -11.68 -4.62
C PHE A 97 -8.78 -13.21 -4.51
N ILE A 98 -7.67 -13.95 -4.57
CA ILE A 98 -7.65 -15.40 -4.31
C ILE A 98 -8.07 -15.70 -2.86
N ARG A 99 -7.52 -14.98 -1.87
CA ARG A 99 -7.89 -15.14 -0.45
C ARG A 99 -9.38 -14.91 -0.23
N PHE A 100 -9.97 -13.88 -0.84
CA PHE A 100 -11.43 -13.64 -0.79
C PHE A 100 -12.20 -14.86 -1.28
N LYS A 101 -11.81 -15.42 -2.43
CA LYS A 101 -12.49 -16.60 -2.97
C LYS A 101 -12.36 -17.81 -2.06
N LEU A 102 -11.16 -18.12 -1.57
CA LEU A 102 -10.93 -19.22 -0.63
C LEU A 102 -11.81 -19.05 0.62
N THR A 103 -11.82 -17.86 1.23
CA THR A 103 -12.64 -17.58 2.43
C THR A 103 -14.13 -17.75 2.18
N LEU A 104 -14.63 -17.41 0.99
CA LEU A 104 -16.04 -17.56 0.64
C LEU A 104 -16.43 -19.02 0.36
N THR A 105 -15.48 -19.88 0.02
CA THR A 105 -15.76 -21.27 -0.38
C THR A 105 -15.26 -22.33 0.60
N GLU A 106 -14.49 -21.94 1.61
CA GLU A 106 -13.90 -22.84 2.60
C GLU A 106 -14.18 -22.38 4.02
N GLU A 107 -14.16 -23.32 4.96
CA GLU A 107 -14.36 -23.07 6.38
C GLU A 107 -13.09 -22.54 7.04
N THR A 108 -13.00 -21.22 7.17
CA THR A 108 -11.85 -20.49 7.75
C THR A 108 -10.48 -20.97 7.24
N PRO A 109 -10.18 -20.80 5.94
CA PRO A 109 -8.93 -21.29 5.36
C PRO A 109 -7.71 -20.59 5.95
N THR A 110 -6.59 -21.32 6.04
CA THR A 110 -5.27 -20.74 6.28
C THR A 110 -4.68 -20.31 4.95
N ILE A 111 -4.37 -19.02 4.80
CA ILE A 111 -3.86 -18.48 3.53
C ILE A 111 -2.40 -18.83 3.30
N LYS A 112 -1.95 -18.75 2.04
CA LYS A 112 -0.54 -18.86 1.68
C LYS A 112 0.12 -17.47 1.74
N PRO A 113 1.13 -17.25 2.62
CA PRO A 113 1.97 -16.07 2.55
C PRO A 113 2.94 -16.18 1.36
N TYR A 114 3.45 -15.04 0.92
CA TYR A 114 4.46 -14.93 -0.11
C TYR A 114 5.51 -13.89 0.33
N LEU A 115 6.74 -14.07 -0.14
CA LEU A 115 7.87 -13.21 0.21
C LEU A 115 7.89 -12.00 -0.74
N GLU A 116 7.09 -10.98 -0.45
CA GLU A 116 6.88 -9.82 -1.34
C GLU A 116 8.18 -9.16 -1.79
N ASP A 117 9.13 -8.94 -0.86
CA ASP A 117 10.44 -8.39 -1.19
C ASP A 117 11.14 -9.22 -2.27
N LEU A 118 11.15 -10.56 -2.14
CA LEU A 118 11.78 -11.43 -3.13
C LEU A 118 11.05 -11.45 -4.48
N TRP A 119 9.73 -11.26 -4.49
CA TRP A 119 8.96 -11.16 -5.73
C TRP A 119 9.33 -9.89 -6.50
N THR A 120 9.53 -8.77 -5.80
CA THR A 120 9.94 -7.51 -6.43
C THR A 120 11.35 -7.53 -7.04
N GLU A 121 12.20 -8.46 -6.61
CA GLU A 121 13.55 -8.66 -7.16
C GLU A 121 13.58 -9.62 -8.36
N LEU A 122 12.45 -10.26 -8.72
CA LEU A 122 12.38 -11.11 -9.90
C LEU A 122 12.53 -10.28 -11.19
N PRO A 123 13.07 -10.86 -12.29
CA PRO A 123 13.33 -10.13 -13.52
C PRO A 123 12.12 -9.42 -14.13
N ASP A 124 10.93 -10.02 -14.02
CA ASP A 124 9.68 -9.45 -14.51
C ASP A 124 9.26 -8.22 -13.68
N ALA A 125 9.35 -8.27 -12.35
CA ALA A 125 9.02 -7.13 -11.49
C ALA A 125 10.07 -6.00 -11.55
N SER A 126 11.33 -6.31 -11.90
CA SER A 126 12.42 -5.33 -11.94
C SER A 126 12.62 -4.67 -13.31
N HIS A 127 12.20 -5.30 -14.42
CA HIS A 127 12.52 -4.81 -15.77
C HIS A 127 11.32 -4.69 -16.72
N LEU A 128 10.22 -5.44 -16.52
CA LEU A 128 9.12 -5.45 -17.47
C LEU A 128 8.45 -4.06 -17.55
N PRO A 129 7.91 -3.65 -18.71
CA PRO A 129 7.03 -2.48 -18.80
C PRO A 129 5.82 -2.62 -17.86
N ILE A 130 5.48 -1.51 -17.20
CA ILE A 130 4.41 -1.47 -16.19
C ILE A 130 3.01 -1.69 -16.77
N ASP A 131 2.83 -1.56 -18.09
CA ASP A 131 1.55 -1.72 -18.79
C ASP A 131 0.91 -3.09 -18.51
N SER A 132 1.74 -4.14 -18.43
CA SER A 132 1.29 -5.50 -18.10
C SER A 132 0.55 -5.56 -16.75
N SER A 133 1.11 -4.94 -15.71
CA SER A 133 0.49 -4.88 -14.39
C SER A 133 -0.70 -3.93 -14.34
N LEU A 134 -0.69 -2.84 -15.10
CA LEU A 134 -1.85 -1.95 -15.22
C LEU A 134 -3.06 -2.68 -15.85
N ASP A 135 -2.83 -3.49 -16.88
CA ASP A 135 -3.86 -4.31 -17.50
C ASP A 135 -4.40 -5.39 -16.56
N VAL A 136 -3.50 -6.08 -15.84
CA VAL A 136 -3.87 -7.05 -14.79
C VAL A 136 -4.75 -6.38 -13.73
N LEU A 137 -4.31 -5.25 -13.18
CA LEU A 137 -5.04 -4.51 -12.15
C LEU A 137 -6.41 -4.06 -12.64
N LYS A 138 -6.53 -3.56 -13.87
CA LYS A 138 -7.81 -3.16 -14.46
C LYS A 138 -8.81 -4.31 -14.54
N GLY A 139 -8.39 -5.45 -15.08
CA GLY A 139 -9.24 -6.64 -15.19
C GLY A 139 -9.58 -7.25 -13.84
N LEU A 140 -8.57 -7.35 -12.96
CA LEU A 140 -8.70 -7.88 -11.62
C LEU A 140 -9.68 -7.08 -10.77
N HIS A 141 -9.50 -5.76 -10.68
CA HIS A 141 -10.34 -4.91 -9.84
C HIS A 141 -11.78 -4.86 -10.32
N ARG A 142 -12.03 -4.92 -11.64
CA ARG A 142 -13.40 -5.05 -12.17
C ARG A 142 -14.11 -6.31 -11.64
N ARG A 143 -13.40 -7.44 -11.58
CA ARG A 143 -13.95 -8.69 -11.03
C ARG A 143 -14.08 -8.64 -9.52
N TRP A 144 -13.06 -8.09 -8.86
CA TRP A 144 -12.99 -8.05 -7.41
C TRP A 144 -14.08 -7.15 -6.85
N THR A 145 -14.28 -5.94 -7.38
CA THR A 145 -15.32 -5.03 -6.87
C THR A 145 -16.73 -5.54 -7.14
N ALA A 146 -16.95 -6.23 -8.27
CA ALA A 146 -18.22 -6.92 -8.52
C ALA A 146 -18.51 -7.98 -7.45
N LEU A 147 -17.49 -8.76 -7.04
CA LEU A 147 -17.60 -9.71 -5.93
C LEU A 147 -17.85 -8.99 -4.60
N LEU A 148 -17.08 -7.94 -4.28
CA LEU A 148 -17.22 -7.22 -3.01
C LEU A 148 -18.61 -6.60 -2.84
N LYS A 149 -19.18 -6.04 -3.92
CA LYS A 149 -20.52 -5.43 -3.93
C LYS A 149 -21.66 -6.46 -3.81
N SER A 150 -21.38 -7.76 -4.01
CA SER A 150 -22.40 -8.82 -3.88
C SER A 150 -22.39 -9.52 -2.53
N LEU A 151 -21.44 -9.20 -1.63
CA LEU A 151 -21.31 -9.88 -0.35
C LEU A 151 -22.46 -9.52 0.59
N THR A 152 -23.00 -10.53 1.26
CA THR A 152 -23.97 -10.35 2.36
C THR A 152 -23.26 -9.93 3.65
N GLU A 153 -24.04 -9.53 4.66
CA GLU A 153 -23.48 -9.28 6.00
C GLU A 153 -22.81 -10.52 6.59
N GLU A 154 -23.35 -11.72 6.32
CA GLU A 154 -22.77 -12.99 6.77
C GLU A 154 -21.43 -13.27 6.06
N ASP A 155 -21.37 -13.10 4.74
CA ASP A 155 -20.14 -13.26 3.96
C ASP A 155 -19.03 -12.34 4.47
N LEU A 156 -19.37 -11.08 4.75
CA LEU A 156 -18.43 -10.08 5.27
C LEU A 156 -17.79 -10.48 6.62
N LYS A 157 -18.50 -11.29 7.43
CA LYS A 157 -18.00 -11.82 8.69
C LYS A 157 -17.15 -13.09 8.54
N ARG A 158 -17.16 -13.77 7.39
CA ARG A 158 -16.28 -14.92 7.13
C ARG A 158 -14.82 -14.50 7.26
N GLN A 159 -13.96 -15.44 7.67
CA GLN A 159 -12.58 -15.15 8.07
C GLN A 159 -11.59 -16.11 7.42
N PHE A 160 -10.34 -15.67 7.30
CA PHE A 160 -9.19 -16.55 7.04
C PHE A 160 -8.15 -16.41 8.15
N ILE A 161 -7.23 -17.37 8.23
CA ILE A 161 -6.12 -17.38 9.17
C ILE A 161 -4.83 -16.99 8.44
N HIS A 162 -4.11 -16.01 8.96
CA HIS A 162 -2.73 -15.73 8.54
C HIS A 162 -1.77 -16.66 9.30
N PRO A 163 -1.05 -17.59 8.65
CA PRO A 163 -0.32 -18.66 9.36
C PRO A 163 0.82 -18.14 10.25
N GLU A 164 1.44 -17.02 9.90
CA GLU A 164 2.60 -16.50 10.65
C GLU A 164 2.21 -15.80 11.94
N THR A 165 1.03 -15.16 11.98
CA THR A 165 0.52 -14.43 13.15
C THR A 165 -0.56 -15.20 13.90
N ASN A 166 -1.06 -16.29 13.29
CA ASN A 166 -2.27 -17.02 13.70
C ASN A 166 -3.50 -16.12 13.87
N GLU A 167 -3.49 -14.94 13.24
CA GLU A 167 -4.58 -13.96 13.32
C GLU A 167 -5.72 -14.36 12.39
N ARG A 168 -6.95 -14.19 12.88
CA ARG A 168 -8.17 -14.33 12.08
C ARG A 168 -8.57 -12.98 11.52
N ILE A 169 -8.60 -12.88 10.19
CA ILE A 169 -8.95 -11.64 9.48
C ILE A 169 -10.30 -11.85 8.79
N SER A 170 -11.29 -11.03 9.14
CA SER A 170 -12.60 -11.04 8.46
C SER A 170 -12.52 -10.38 7.08
N LEU A 171 -13.42 -10.77 6.17
CA LEU A 171 -13.48 -10.18 4.83
C LEU A 171 -13.73 -8.66 4.90
N GLU A 172 -14.63 -8.19 5.78
CA GLU A 172 -14.83 -6.74 5.98
C GLU A 172 -13.55 -6.01 6.43
N THR A 173 -12.72 -6.65 7.26
CA THR A 173 -11.43 -6.08 7.68
C THR A 173 -10.46 -6.06 6.50
N ASN A 174 -10.41 -7.15 5.72
CA ASN A 174 -9.52 -7.27 4.58
C ASN A 174 -9.86 -6.28 3.45
N ILE A 175 -11.14 -5.93 3.26
CA ILE A 175 -11.54 -4.82 2.37
C ILE A 175 -10.87 -3.52 2.81
N GLY A 176 -10.90 -3.19 4.11
CA GLY A 176 -10.25 -1.99 4.65
C GLY A 176 -8.72 -2.01 4.51
N ILE A 177 -8.10 -3.16 4.78
CA ILE A 177 -6.65 -3.35 4.61
C ILE A 177 -6.24 -3.04 3.16
N TYR A 178 -6.97 -3.56 2.17
CA TYR A 178 -6.61 -3.38 0.76
C TYR A 178 -6.99 -2.01 0.19
N ALA A 179 -8.03 -1.36 0.72
CA ALA A 179 -8.26 0.06 0.45
C ALA A 179 -7.08 0.92 0.94
N TRP A 180 -6.60 0.68 2.16
CA TRP A 180 -5.41 1.36 2.69
C TRP A 180 -4.15 1.00 1.91
N HIS A 181 -3.94 -0.27 1.54
CA HIS A 181 -2.77 -0.73 0.79
C HIS A 181 -2.62 -0.02 -0.56
N GLY A 182 -3.74 0.13 -1.29
CA GLY A 182 -3.76 0.90 -2.53
C GLY A 182 -3.39 2.37 -2.32
N ASP A 183 -4.01 3.03 -1.35
CA ASP A 183 -3.71 4.43 -1.03
C ASP A 183 -2.26 4.62 -0.54
N HIS A 184 -1.75 3.64 0.20
CA HIS A 184 -0.38 3.61 0.74
C HIS A 184 0.67 3.58 -0.38
N HIS A 185 0.54 2.66 -1.33
CA HIS A 185 1.50 2.57 -2.44
C HIS A 185 1.34 3.70 -3.46
N LEU A 186 0.13 4.25 -3.65
CA LEU A 186 -0.04 5.49 -4.39
C LEU A 186 0.77 6.64 -3.77
N ALA A 187 0.73 6.77 -2.44
CA ALA A 187 1.53 7.78 -1.76
C ALA A 187 3.04 7.54 -1.95
N HIS A 188 3.53 6.29 -1.88
CA HIS A 188 4.94 5.99 -2.21
C HIS A 188 5.31 6.42 -3.63
N ILE A 189 4.47 6.15 -4.63
CA ILE A 189 4.71 6.56 -6.02
C ILE A 189 4.77 8.08 -6.15
N VAL A 190 3.82 8.79 -5.52
CA VAL A 190 3.81 10.26 -5.51
C VAL A 190 5.08 10.82 -4.85
N HIS A 191 5.55 10.20 -3.77
CA HIS A 191 6.82 10.58 -3.14
C HIS A 191 8.03 10.30 -4.03
N ALA A 192 8.11 9.13 -4.67
CA ALA A 192 9.19 8.78 -5.59
C ALA A 192 9.26 9.71 -6.82
N LYS A 193 8.12 10.19 -7.31
CA LYS A 193 8.10 11.16 -8.43
C LYS A 193 8.75 12.50 -8.03
N ARG A 194 8.56 12.89 -6.77
CA ARG A 194 9.04 14.16 -6.20
C ARG A 194 10.47 14.10 -5.68
N SER A 195 11.04 12.91 -5.47
CA SER A 195 12.44 12.83 -5.10
C SER A 195 13.30 13.35 -6.26
N GLU A 196 14.20 14.26 -5.92
CA GLU A 196 15.36 14.56 -6.76
C GLU A 196 16.13 13.25 -6.98
N GLU A 197 16.86 13.14 -8.10
CA GLU A 197 17.75 12.00 -8.31
C GLU A 197 18.67 11.91 -7.09
N LEU A 198 18.42 10.93 -6.20
CA LEU A 198 19.38 10.58 -5.15
C LEU A 198 20.61 10.09 -5.92
N GLY A 199 21.58 11.00 -6.06
CA GLY A 199 22.73 10.84 -6.93
C GLY A 199 23.35 9.47 -6.74
N SER A 200 23.56 8.79 -7.86
CA SER A 200 24.42 7.62 -7.95
C SER A 200 25.88 8.04 -7.77
N ASP A 201 26.22 8.57 -6.60
CA ASP A 201 27.61 8.80 -6.19
C ASP A 201 28.10 7.55 -5.45
N ILE A 202 28.21 6.44 -6.18
CA ILE A 202 29.11 5.34 -5.85
C ILE A 202 29.77 4.90 -7.16
N ALA A 203 30.73 5.70 -7.64
CA ALA A 203 31.83 5.24 -8.50
C ALA A 203 32.90 6.34 -8.60
N THR A 204 33.86 6.32 -7.66
CA THR A 204 35.28 6.60 -7.95
C THR A 204 36.15 5.78 -7.01
#